data_AF-A0A3N5FJB0-F1
#
_entry.id   AF-A0A3N5FJB0-F1
#
_cell.length_a   1.000
_cell.length_b   1.000
_cell.length_c   1.000
_cell.angle_alpha   90.00
_cell.angle_beta   90.00
_cell.angle_gamma   90.00
#
_symmetry.space_group_name_H-M   'P 1'
#
loop_
_entity.id
_entity.type
_entity.pdbx_description
1 polymer ?
#
loop_
_entity_poly.entity_id
_entity_poly.type
_entity_poly.pdbx_seq_one_letter_code
_entity_poly.pdbx_strand_id
1 'polypeptide(L)'
;MKRTLVLLILAGCSAPAPSHKTSSTLCDTPIVVQAQDPEWQKLAEELTKGMTVAEQQKALEGQRHYDLALAWFNKGDFDKAKVEAQIAIEKSPENIAARKLLSDVNEIISGKPAGLRTPAEQELRVAQVRIEQAQIEITNHLLHGERFLNAAMYRSALREFENAEFKIRNMPYDVKSHNDLLPKVRELSVRAKSMLRD
;
A
#
# COMPACT_ATOMS: atom_id res chain seq x y z
N MET A 1 73.49 -24.75 -2.45
CA MET A 1 73.19 -26.19 -2.42
C MET A 1 71.76 -26.38 -2.90
N LYS A 2 71.59 -27.04 -4.05
CA LYS A 2 70.30 -27.33 -4.72
C LYS A 2 69.73 -28.63 -4.17
N ARG A 3 68.42 -28.71 -3.88
CA ARG A 3 67.64 -29.97 -4.01
C ARG A 3 66.19 -29.68 -4.40
N THR A 4 65.99 -29.68 -5.70
CA THR A 4 64.72 -29.86 -6.41
C THR A 4 64.20 -31.26 -6.11
N LEU A 5 62.93 -31.42 -5.73
CA LEU A 5 62.25 -32.71 -5.74
C LEU A 5 61.20 -32.68 -6.85
N VAL A 6 61.48 -33.43 -7.91
CA VAL A 6 60.54 -33.76 -8.99
C VAL A 6 60.04 -35.16 -8.69
N LEU A 7 58.73 -35.34 -8.62
CA LEU A 7 58.10 -36.66 -8.66
C LEU A 7 57.06 -36.66 -9.79
N LEU A 8 57.39 -37.43 -10.82
CA LEU A 8 56.57 -37.81 -11.96
C LEU A 8 56.33 -39.32 -11.84
N ILE A 9 55.30 -39.86 -12.53
CA ILE A 9 54.87 -41.29 -12.73
C ILE A 9 53.49 -41.51 -12.09
N LEU A 10 52.47 -42.09 -12.73
CA LEU A 10 52.24 -42.60 -14.09
C LEU A 10 50.72 -42.64 -14.34
N ALA A 11 50.35 -42.54 -15.61
CA ALA A 11 49.01 -42.72 -16.13
C ALA A 11 48.50 -44.16 -15.94
N GLY A 12 47.23 -44.29 -15.53
CA GLY A 12 46.45 -45.52 -15.60
C GLY A 12 45.10 -45.23 -16.25
N CYS A 13 44.95 -45.61 -17.52
CA CYS A 13 43.67 -45.67 -18.21
C CYS A 13 42.83 -46.84 -17.67
N SER A 14 41.59 -46.60 -17.29
CA SER A 14 40.54 -47.63 -17.31
C SER A 14 39.18 -46.99 -17.58
N ALA A 15 38.40 -47.71 -18.38
CA ALA A 15 37.24 -47.31 -19.17
C ALA A 15 35.95 -47.04 -18.34
N PRO A 16 34.86 -46.56 -18.98
CA PRO A 16 33.72 -45.90 -18.33
C PRO A 16 32.50 -46.83 -18.09
N ALA A 17 31.65 -46.46 -17.13
CA ALA A 17 30.27 -46.93 -16.98
C ALA A 17 29.50 -45.98 -16.02
N PRO A 18 28.17 -46.10 -15.88
CA PRO A 18 27.11 -45.83 -16.85
C PRO A 18 26.23 -44.64 -16.41
N SER A 19 25.41 -44.16 -17.34
CA SER A 19 24.39 -43.13 -17.09
C SER A 19 23.31 -43.63 -16.12
N HIS A 20 23.20 -42.98 -14.96
CA HIS A 20 21.99 -43.03 -14.16
C HIS A 20 21.23 -41.72 -14.31
N LYS A 21 20.14 -41.79 -15.10
CA LYS A 21 19.03 -40.86 -15.01
C LYS A 21 18.39 -41.04 -13.64
N THR A 22 18.70 -40.17 -12.69
CA THR A 22 17.91 -40.03 -11.46
C THR A 22 16.66 -39.22 -11.79
N SER A 23 15.62 -39.90 -12.29
CA SER A 23 14.25 -39.41 -12.16
C SER A 23 13.84 -39.60 -10.69
N SER A 24 14.10 -38.61 -9.85
CA SER A 24 13.52 -38.57 -8.51
C SER A 24 12.09 -38.02 -8.59
N THR A 25 11.17 -38.91 -8.96
CA THR A 25 9.76 -38.76 -8.59
C THR A 25 9.69 -39.05 -7.09
N LEU A 26 9.87 -38.02 -6.26
CA LEU A 26 9.64 -38.13 -4.83
C LEU A 26 8.13 -38.11 -4.61
N CYS A 27 7.64 -39.27 -4.21
CA CYS A 27 6.28 -39.55 -3.80
C CYS A 27 5.83 -38.58 -2.69
N ASP A 28 4.61 -38.04 -2.87
CA ASP A 28 3.78 -37.42 -1.85
C ASP A 28 3.39 -38.44 -0.77
N THR A 29 4.31 -38.80 0.13
CA THR A 29 3.95 -39.47 1.38
C THR A 29 3.94 -38.44 2.51
N PRO A 30 2.81 -38.23 3.20
CA PRO A 30 2.78 -37.38 4.38
C PRO A 30 3.71 -37.96 5.45
N ILE A 31 4.60 -37.13 5.97
CA ILE A 31 5.52 -37.49 7.06
C ILE A 31 4.67 -37.66 8.33
N VAL A 32 4.43 -38.92 8.72
CA VAL A 32 3.75 -39.23 9.98
C VAL A 32 4.81 -39.32 11.09
N VAL A 33 4.92 -38.26 11.88
CA VAL A 33 5.78 -38.25 13.08
C VAL A 33 5.00 -38.88 14.23
N GLN A 34 5.31 -40.12 14.60
CA GLN A 34 4.76 -40.76 15.79
C GLN A 34 5.67 -40.47 17.00
N ALA A 35 5.34 -39.46 17.80
CA ALA A 35 5.96 -39.22 19.11
C ALA A 35 5.18 -39.97 20.20
N GLN A 36 5.88 -40.67 21.11
CA GLN A 36 5.27 -41.44 22.21
C GLN A 36 4.73 -40.56 23.35
N ASP A 37 5.05 -39.28 23.35
CA ASP A 37 4.82 -38.39 24.48
C ASP A 37 3.83 -37.27 24.06
N PRO A 38 2.69 -37.11 24.76
CA PRO A 38 1.61 -36.21 24.35
C PRO A 38 2.00 -34.72 24.28
N GLU A 39 3.02 -34.28 25.02
CA GLU A 39 3.54 -32.91 24.89
C GLU A 39 4.31 -32.71 23.57
N TRP A 40 5.03 -33.73 23.12
CA TRP A 40 5.75 -33.72 21.84
C TRP A 40 4.80 -33.83 20.64
N GLN A 41 3.64 -34.45 20.80
CA GLN A 41 2.59 -34.43 19.77
C GLN A 41 1.99 -33.03 19.60
N LYS A 42 1.73 -32.32 20.71
CA LYS A 42 1.27 -30.92 20.65
C LYS A 42 2.32 -30.00 20.04
N LEU A 43 3.60 -30.18 20.40
CA LEU A 43 4.69 -29.41 19.81
C LEU A 43 4.85 -29.73 18.31
N ALA A 44 4.71 -30.99 17.91
CA ALA A 44 4.72 -31.39 16.50
C ALA A 44 3.49 -30.85 15.74
N GLU A 45 2.30 -30.81 16.35
CA GLU A 45 1.11 -30.15 15.80
C GLU A 45 1.26 -28.63 15.72
N GLU A 46 1.92 -27.98 16.69
CA GLU A 46 2.22 -26.54 16.67
C GLU A 46 3.31 -26.19 15.65
N LEU A 47 4.32 -27.05 15.49
CA LEU A 47 5.35 -26.90 14.46
C LEU A 47 4.80 -27.18 13.06
N THR A 48 3.83 -28.09 12.93
CA THR A 48 3.10 -28.33 11.66
C THR A 48 1.98 -27.32 11.40
N LYS A 49 1.57 -26.53 12.40
CA LYS A 49 0.82 -25.26 12.19
C LYS A 49 1.71 -24.15 11.63
N GLY A 50 3.04 -24.26 11.75
CA GLY A 50 3.98 -23.47 10.97
C GLY A 50 3.96 -23.92 9.50
N MET A 51 4.07 -22.96 8.57
CA MET A 51 3.94 -23.18 7.11
C MET A 51 4.42 -24.56 6.66
N THR A 52 3.55 -25.27 5.93
CA THR A 52 3.85 -26.57 5.35
C THR A 52 5.12 -26.49 4.48
N VAL A 53 5.83 -27.61 4.30
CA VAL A 53 7.04 -27.64 3.42
C VAL A 53 6.73 -27.11 2.02
N ALA A 54 5.52 -27.38 1.50
CA ALA A 54 5.06 -26.85 0.22
C ALA A 54 4.91 -25.32 0.24
N GLU A 55 4.41 -24.74 1.32
CA GLU A 55 4.30 -23.28 1.49
C GLU A 55 5.67 -22.63 1.67
N GLN A 56 6.57 -23.25 2.43
CA GLN A 56 7.96 -22.78 2.57
C GLN A 56 8.67 -22.77 1.22
N GLN A 57 8.46 -23.81 0.41
CA GLN A 57 9.01 -23.90 -0.94
C GLN A 57 8.44 -22.80 -1.85
N LYS A 58 7.13 -22.56 -1.81
CA LYS A 58 6.49 -21.45 -2.54
C LYS A 58 7.02 -20.09 -2.10
N ALA A 59 7.25 -19.88 -0.81
CA ALA A 59 7.82 -18.64 -0.28
C ALA A 59 9.26 -18.42 -0.78
N LEU A 60 10.09 -19.48 -0.79
CA LEU A 60 11.44 -19.43 -1.35
C LEU A 60 11.43 -19.13 -2.86
N GLU A 61 10.56 -19.77 -3.62
CA GLU A 61 10.38 -19.47 -5.05
C GLU A 61 9.95 -18.01 -5.25
N GLY A 62 8.97 -17.55 -4.48
CA GLY A 62 8.52 -16.16 -4.53
C GLY A 62 9.65 -15.16 -4.22
N GLN A 63 10.49 -15.47 -3.23
CA GLN A 63 11.65 -14.64 -2.90
C GLN A 63 12.67 -14.59 -4.04
N ARG A 64 12.96 -15.72 -4.71
CA ARG A 64 13.88 -15.74 -5.85
C ARG A 64 13.38 -14.91 -7.03
N HIS A 65 12.08 -14.99 -7.32
CA HIS A 65 11.46 -14.15 -8.36
C HIS A 65 11.49 -12.66 -7.97
N TYR A 66 11.32 -12.33 -6.68
CA TYR A 66 11.48 -10.96 -6.20
C TYR A 66 12.91 -10.43 -6.41
N ASP A 67 13.93 -11.22 -6.08
CA ASP A 67 15.33 -10.82 -6.25
C ASP A 67 15.67 -10.59 -7.75
N LEU A 68 15.12 -11.43 -8.64
CA LEU A 68 15.22 -11.25 -10.09
C LEU A 68 14.51 -9.99 -10.57
N ALA A 69 13.29 -9.74 -10.08
CA ALA A 69 12.55 -8.52 -10.38
C ALA A 69 13.34 -7.28 -9.98
N LEU A 70 13.95 -7.28 -8.79
CA LEU A 70 14.78 -6.19 -8.30
C LEU A 70 16.03 -6.00 -9.16
N ALA A 71 16.66 -7.10 -9.61
CA ALA A 71 17.79 -7.03 -10.52
C ALA A 71 17.43 -6.41 -11.88
N TRP A 72 16.26 -6.75 -12.43
CA TRP A 72 15.76 -6.13 -13.66
C TRP A 72 15.37 -4.66 -13.47
N PHE A 73 14.73 -4.35 -12.34
CA PHE A 73 14.40 -2.98 -11.95
C PHE A 73 15.64 -2.08 -11.90
N ASN A 74 16.71 -2.55 -11.25
CA ASN A 74 17.98 -1.82 -11.15
C ASN A 74 18.70 -1.67 -12.50
N LYS A 75 18.41 -2.55 -13.48
CA LYS A 75 18.89 -2.43 -14.87
C LYS A 75 18.03 -1.49 -15.73
N GLY A 76 16.88 -1.04 -15.21
CA GLY A 76 15.91 -0.22 -15.95
C GLY A 76 15.03 -1.00 -16.92
N ASP A 77 15.05 -2.34 -16.88
CA ASP A 77 14.19 -3.19 -17.71
C ASP A 77 12.87 -3.44 -16.96
N PHE A 78 11.99 -2.44 -17.00
CA PHE A 78 10.77 -2.42 -16.19
C PHE A 78 9.74 -3.47 -16.64
N ASP A 79 9.71 -3.81 -17.93
CA ASP A 79 8.80 -4.85 -18.45
C ASP A 79 9.14 -6.22 -17.85
N LYS A 80 10.44 -6.57 -17.80
CA LYS A 80 10.87 -7.82 -17.15
C LYS A 80 10.70 -7.77 -15.63
N ALA A 81 11.01 -6.63 -15.02
CA ALA A 81 10.81 -6.45 -13.58
C ALA A 81 9.35 -6.68 -13.19
N LYS A 82 8.40 -6.20 -14.01
CA LYS A 82 6.96 -6.39 -13.80
C LYS A 82 6.58 -7.87 -13.80
N VAL A 83 7.04 -8.62 -14.80
CA VAL A 83 6.71 -10.05 -14.95
C VAL A 83 7.23 -10.84 -13.75
N GLU A 84 8.50 -10.65 -13.37
CA GLU A 84 9.10 -11.37 -12.25
C GLU A 84 8.45 -10.99 -10.90
N ALA A 85 8.11 -9.70 -10.70
CA ALA A 85 7.43 -9.25 -9.49
C ALA A 85 6.01 -9.85 -9.39
N GLN A 86 5.30 -10.00 -10.50
CA GLN A 86 3.98 -10.64 -10.53
C GLN A 86 4.08 -12.12 -10.12
N ILE A 87 5.07 -12.85 -10.65
CA ILE A 87 5.30 -14.26 -10.28
C ILE A 87 5.67 -14.37 -8.79
N ALA A 88 6.47 -13.43 -8.27
CA ALA A 88 6.82 -13.40 -6.85
C ALA A 88 5.58 -13.30 -5.94
N ILE A 89 4.61 -12.47 -6.32
CA ILE A 89 3.34 -12.30 -5.58
C ILE A 89 2.43 -13.53 -5.73
N GLU A 90 2.38 -14.15 -6.92
CA GLU A 90 1.62 -15.37 -7.14
C GLU A 90 2.12 -16.53 -6.29
N LYS A 91 3.44 -16.64 -6.11
CA LYS A 91 4.08 -17.66 -5.28
C LYS A 91 4.01 -17.34 -3.80
N SER A 92 4.17 -16.07 -3.43
CA SER A 92 4.13 -15.60 -2.05
C SER A 92 3.27 -14.33 -1.94
N PRO A 93 1.94 -14.48 -1.78
CA PRO A 93 1.02 -13.34 -1.65
C PRO A 93 1.33 -12.45 -0.44
N GLU A 94 1.95 -13.04 0.59
CA GLU A 94 2.42 -12.39 1.81
C GLU A 94 3.58 -11.40 1.53
N ASN A 95 4.32 -11.54 0.43
CA ASN A 95 5.51 -10.74 0.14
C ASN A 95 5.17 -9.27 -0.16
N ILE A 96 5.23 -8.43 0.89
CA ILE A 96 4.97 -6.99 0.81
C ILE A 96 6.00 -6.29 -0.09
N ALA A 97 7.25 -6.75 -0.08
CA ALA A 97 8.32 -6.14 -0.88
C ALA A 97 8.06 -6.33 -2.38
N ALA A 98 7.63 -7.52 -2.81
CA ALA A 98 7.26 -7.79 -4.20
C ALA A 98 6.05 -6.96 -4.65
N ARG A 99 5.02 -6.82 -3.80
CA ARG A 99 3.87 -5.94 -4.08
C ARG A 99 4.28 -4.48 -4.25
N LYS A 100 5.15 -3.98 -3.36
CA LYS A 100 5.67 -2.62 -3.45
C LYS A 100 6.46 -2.42 -4.75
N LEU A 101 7.38 -3.34 -5.05
CA LEU A 101 8.17 -3.28 -6.28
C LEU A 101 7.29 -3.30 -7.54
N LEU A 102 6.24 -4.12 -7.57
CA LEU A 102 5.29 -4.14 -8.68
C LEU A 102 4.53 -2.80 -8.81
N SER A 103 4.17 -2.16 -7.69
CA SER A 103 3.56 -0.81 -7.70
C SER A 103 4.52 0.20 -8.30
N ASP A 104 5.77 0.24 -7.82
CA ASP A 104 6.81 1.15 -8.30
C ASP A 104 7.07 0.96 -9.81
N VAL A 105 7.16 -0.29 -10.27
CA VAL A 105 7.31 -0.65 -11.69
C VAL A 105 6.12 -0.16 -12.52
N ASN A 106 4.89 -0.39 -12.07
CA ASN A 106 3.69 0.04 -12.80
C ASN A 106 3.57 1.58 -12.85
N GLU A 107 3.97 2.29 -11.80
CA GLU A 107 4.03 3.75 -11.81
C GLU A 107 4.98 4.24 -12.91
N ILE A 108 6.20 3.69 -12.95
CA ILE A 108 7.20 4.03 -13.98
C ILE A 108 6.68 3.73 -15.39
N ILE A 109 6.14 2.53 -15.63
CA ILE A 109 5.62 2.14 -16.96
C ILE A 109 4.43 3.00 -17.39
N SER A 110 3.54 3.33 -16.46
CA SER A 110 2.37 4.18 -16.75
C SER A 110 2.71 5.65 -16.95
N GLY A 111 3.99 6.04 -16.78
CA GLY A 111 4.43 7.43 -16.84
C GLY A 111 3.86 8.30 -15.73
N LYS A 112 3.26 7.68 -14.69
CA LYS A 112 2.84 8.39 -13.49
C LYS A 112 4.10 8.58 -12.64
N PRO A 113 4.44 9.81 -12.24
CA PRO A 113 5.68 10.06 -11.52
C PRO A 113 5.71 9.21 -10.25
N ALA A 114 6.70 8.31 -10.18
CA ALA A 114 6.85 7.32 -9.13
C ALA A 114 7.04 8.03 -7.78
N GLY A 115 5.99 8.08 -6.95
CA GLY A 115 5.96 8.71 -5.61
C GLY A 115 6.38 10.20 -5.51
N LEU A 116 7.04 10.78 -6.51
CA LEU A 116 7.43 12.17 -6.61
C LEU A 116 6.23 12.95 -7.11
N ARG A 117 5.31 13.21 -6.18
CA ARG A 117 4.22 14.15 -6.41
C ARG A 117 4.80 15.40 -7.01
N THR A 118 4.31 15.79 -8.18
CA THR A 118 4.75 17.06 -8.76
C THR A 118 4.37 18.19 -7.79
N PRO A 119 5.12 19.30 -7.73
CA PRO A 119 4.71 20.46 -6.93
C PRO A 119 3.26 20.88 -7.20
N ALA A 120 2.80 20.76 -8.44
CA ALA A 120 1.40 20.99 -8.82
C ALA A 120 0.42 20.01 -8.16
N GLU A 121 0.73 18.71 -8.12
CA GLU A 121 -0.12 17.72 -7.42
C GLU A 121 -0.13 17.93 -5.90
N GLN A 122 1.00 18.33 -5.32
CA GLN A 122 1.10 18.69 -3.91
C GLN A 122 0.22 19.91 -3.61
N GLU A 123 0.27 20.95 -4.45
CA GLU A 123 -0.57 22.14 -4.35
C GLU A 123 -2.06 21.81 -4.49
N LEU A 124 -2.44 20.96 -5.45
CA LEU A 124 -3.82 20.50 -5.61
C LEU A 124 -4.33 19.78 -4.37
N ARG A 125 -3.51 18.92 -3.75
CA ARG A 125 -3.88 18.25 -2.50
C ARG A 125 -4.02 19.24 -1.34
N VAL A 126 -3.09 20.18 -1.21
CA VAL A 126 -3.18 21.24 -0.19
C VAL A 126 -4.44 22.08 -0.40
N ALA A 127 -4.79 22.39 -1.64
CA ALA A 127 -6.02 23.09 -1.99
C ALA A 127 -7.26 22.27 -1.61
N GLN A 128 -7.28 20.97 -1.89
CA GLN A 128 -8.38 20.06 -1.50
C GLN A 128 -8.59 20.05 0.02
N VAL A 129 -7.53 19.85 0.80
CA VAL A 129 -7.62 19.84 2.27
C VAL A 129 -8.14 21.18 2.80
N ARG A 130 -7.71 22.32 2.22
CA ARG A 130 -8.22 23.65 2.59
C ARG A 130 -9.70 23.81 2.27
N ILE A 131 -10.17 23.30 1.13
CA ILE A 131 -11.58 23.32 0.75
C ILE A 131 -12.41 22.50 1.74
N GLU A 132 -11.97 21.28 2.05
CA GLU A 132 -12.65 20.40 3.01
C GLU A 132 -12.75 21.06 4.39
N GLN A 133 -11.65 21.62 4.89
CA GLN A 133 -11.65 22.33 6.16
C GLN A 133 -12.61 23.52 6.15
N ALA A 134 -12.60 24.33 5.08
CA ALA A 134 -13.53 25.45 4.93
C ALA A 134 -15.00 25.00 4.94
N GLN A 135 -15.33 23.88 4.29
CA GLN A 135 -16.68 23.31 4.29
C GLN A 135 -17.14 22.88 5.68
N ILE A 136 -16.26 22.27 6.47
CA ILE A 136 -16.55 21.90 7.86
C ILE A 136 -16.83 23.16 8.69
N GLU A 137 -16.00 24.19 8.57
CA GLU A 137 -16.19 25.46 9.29
C GLU A 137 -17.49 26.16 8.89
N ILE A 138 -17.82 26.20 7.60
CA ILE A 138 -19.09 26.76 7.10
C ILE A 138 -20.27 25.98 7.69
N THR A 139 -20.21 24.65 7.68
CA THR A 139 -21.28 23.79 8.22
C THR A 139 -21.44 24.01 9.73
N ASN A 140 -20.34 24.15 10.46
CA ASN A 140 -20.37 24.43 11.90
C ASN A 140 -21.02 25.78 12.21
N HIS A 141 -20.64 26.84 11.47
CA HIS A 141 -21.28 28.15 11.61
C HIS A 141 -22.78 28.10 11.32
N LEU A 142 -23.20 27.37 10.27
CA LEU A 142 -24.62 27.17 9.97
C LEU A 142 -25.36 26.47 11.11
N LEU A 143 -24.81 25.37 11.63
CA LEU A 143 -25.41 24.63 12.74
C LEU A 143 -25.51 25.47 14.01
N HIS A 144 -24.47 26.23 14.36
CA HIS A 144 -24.49 27.14 15.51
C HIS A 144 -25.49 28.28 15.31
N GLY A 145 -25.51 28.89 14.13
CA GLY A 145 -26.45 29.96 13.79
C GLY A 145 -27.90 29.50 13.91
N GLU A 146 -28.24 28.31 13.37
CA GLU A 146 -29.57 27.72 13.51
C GLU A 146 -29.93 27.43 14.99
N ARG A 147 -28.99 26.91 15.78
CA ARG A 147 -29.19 26.70 17.23
C ARG A 147 -29.46 28.02 17.98
N PHE A 148 -28.68 29.06 17.70
CA PHE A 148 -28.91 30.38 18.30
C PHE A 148 -30.23 31.00 17.87
N LEU A 149 -30.62 30.82 16.60
CA LEU A 149 -31.91 31.27 16.08
C LEU A 149 -33.07 30.60 16.85
N ASN A 150 -32.99 29.29 17.07
CA ASN A 150 -33.98 28.52 17.83
C ASN A 150 -34.03 28.93 19.31
N ALA A 151 -32.91 29.38 19.88
CA ALA A 151 -32.81 29.89 21.25
C ALA A 151 -33.16 31.38 21.38
N ALA A 152 -33.71 32.02 20.34
CA ALA A 152 -34.01 33.45 20.27
C ALA A 152 -32.78 34.38 20.49
N MET A 153 -31.56 33.86 20.32
CA MET A 153 -30.31 34.62 20.42
C MET A 153 -29.94 35.23 19.07
N TYR A 154 -30.80 36.10 18.54
CA TYR A 154 -30.74 36.56 17.13
C TYR A 154 -29.44 37.28 16.75
N ARG A 155 -28.83 38.06 17.67
CA ARG A 155 -27.53 38.72 17.41
C ARG A 155 -26.40 37.71 17.22
N SER A 156 -26.38 36.65 18.03
CA SER A 156 -25.38 35.59 17.93
C SER A 156 -25.60 34.75 16.67
N ALA A 157 -26.87 34.43 16.36
CA ALA A 157 -27.23 33.73 15.13
C ALA A 157 -26.76 34.48 13.89
N LEU A 158 -27.02 35.80 13.82
CA LEU A 158 -26.60 36.63 12.69
C LEU A 158 -25.08 36.64 12.50
N ARG A 159 -24.32 36.74 13.59
CA ARG A 159 -22.85 36.69 13.53
C ARG A 159 -22.33 35.37 12.95
N GLU A 160 -22.91 34.24 13.35
CA GLU A 160 -22.55 32.93 12.80
C GLU A 160 -22.86 32.85 11.29
N PHE A 161 -24.01 33.35 10.86
CA PHE A 161 -24.35 33.35 9.43
C PHE A 161 -23.45 34.29 8.62
N GLU A 162 -23.07 35.45 9.15
CA GLU A 162 -22.12 36.36 8.51
C GLU A 162 -20.73 35.72 8.37
N ASN A 163 -20.26 35.00 9.39
CA ASN A 163 -19.02 34.22 9.33
C ASN A 163 -19.08 33.12 8.25
N ALA A 164 -20.21 32.41 8.16
CA ALA A 164 -20.42 31.40 7.11
C ALA A 164 -20.39 32.04 5.72
N GLU A 165 -21.11 33.15 5.51
CA GLU A 165 -21.12 33.87 4.23
C GLU A 165 -19.73 34.38 3.84
N PHE A 166 -18.99 34.94 4.80
CA PHE A 166 -17.62 35.39 4.59
C PHE A 166 -16.72 34.25 4.11
N LYS A 167 -16.79 33.07 4.74
CA LYS A 167 -16.01 31.91 4.31
C LYS A 167 -16.41 31.43 2.92
N ILE A 168 -17.71 31.36 2.62
CA ILE A 168 -18.21 30.93 1.31
C ILE A 168 -17.69 31.84 0.18
N ARG A 169 -17.67 33.16 0.40
CA ARG A 169 -17.21 34.15 -0.58
C ARG A 169 -15.69 34.16 -0.79
N ASN A 170 -14.92 33.75 0.22
CA ASN A 170 -13.46 33.76 0.18
C ASN A 170 -12.84 32.40 -0.16
N MET A 171 -13.64 31.40 -0.54
CA MET A 171 -13.08 30.13 -1.03
C MET A 171 -12.41 30.33 -2.40
N PRO A 172 -11.20 29.79 -2.62
CA PRO A 172 -10.40 30.07 -3.82
C PRO A 172 -10.93 29.46 -5.13
N TYR A 173 -12.02 28.67 -5.09
CA TYR A 173 -12.57 27.98 -6.25
C TYR A 173 -14.10 27.99 -6.23
N ASP A 174 -14.70 27.91 -7.42
CA ASP A 174 -16.14 27.68 -7.58
C ASP A 174 -16.46 26.22 -7.23
N VAL A 175 -16.62 25.98 -5.93
CA VAL A 175 -17.04 24.69 -5.42
C VAL A 175 -18.57 24.67 -5.44
N LYS A 176 -19.18 23.54 -5.84
CA LYS A 176 -20.64 23.35 -5.84
C LYS A 176 -21.33 23.84 -4.55
N SER A 177 -20.66 23.72 -3.41
CA SER A 177 -21.10 24.25 -2.12
C SER A 177 -21.39 25.76 -2.11
N HIS A 178 -20.73 26.57 -2.95
CA HIS A 178 -21.00 28.00 -3.07
C HIS A 178 -22.42 28.27 -3.59
N ASN A 179 -22.82 27.54 -4.65
CA ASN A 179 -24.10 27.73 -5.31
C ASN A 179 -25.27 27.24 -4.44
N ASP A 180 -25.06 26.19 -3.65
CA ASP A 180 -26.13 25.60 -2.82
C ASP A 180 -26.25 26.30 -1.44
N LEU A 181 -25.13 26.65 -0.80
CA LEU A 181 -25.13 27.13 0.59
C LEU A 181 -25.34 28.66 0.70
N LEU A 182 -24.85 29.45 -0.26
CA LEU A 182 -24.93 30.91 -0.17
C LEU A 182 -26.38 31.42 -0.14
N PRO A 183 -27.32 30.92 -0.98
CA PRO A 183 -28.72 31.32 -0.88
C PRO A 183 -29.32 30.97 0.49
N LYS A 184 -29.03 29.78 1.01
CA LYS A 184 -29.49 29.32 2.33
C LYS A 184 -29.00 30.23 3.46
N VAL A 185 -27.70 30.56 3.49
CA VAL A 185 -27.12 31.45 4.50
C VAL A 185 -27.76 32.83 4.47
N ARG A 186 -28.01 33.38 3.27
CA ARG A 186 -28.66 34.69 3.11
C ARG A 186 -30.09 34.69 3.61
N GLU A 187 -30.86 33.65 3.30
CA GLU A 187 -32.22 33.47 3.80
C GLU A 187 -32.26 33.45 5.33
N LEU A 188 -31.41 32.62 5.96
CA LEU A 188 -31.29 32.52 7.41
C LEU A 188 -30.87 33.85 8.05
N SER A 189 -29.95 34.58 7.41
CA SER A 189 -29.52 35.90 7.85
C SER A 189 -30.66 36.93 7.82
N VAL A 190 -31.48 36.93 6.76
CA VAL A 190 -32.66 37.81 6.66
C VAL A 190 -33.67 37.47 7.75
N ARG A 191 -33.93 36.18 7.97
CA ARG A 191 -34.83 35.71 9.04
C ARG A 191 -34.34 36.13 10.43
N ALA A 192 -33.05 35.98 10.72
CA ALA A 192 -32.48 36.43 11.99
C ALA A 192 -32.61 37.96 12.17
N LYS A 193 -32.43 38.73 11.09
CA LYS A 193 -32.56 40.20 11.10
C LYS A 193 -33.99 40.67 11.33
N SER A 194 -35.01 39.98 10.78
CA SER A 194 -36.40 40.36 10.99
C SER A 194 -36.80 40.17 12.46
N MET A 195 -36.42 39.05 13.07
CA MET A 195 -36.72 38.73 14.48
C MET A 195 -36.03 39.66 15.49
N LEU A 196 -35.01 40.42 15.07
CA LEU A 196 -34.35 41.43 15.91
C LEU A 196 -35.12 42.76 15.95
N ARG A 197 -36.02 42.99 15.00
CA ARG A 197 -36.80 44.24 14.90
C ARG A 197 -38.14 44.18 15.65
N ASP A 198 -38.61 42.96 15.91
CA ASP A 198 -39.81 42.66 16.70
C ASP A 198 -39.49 42.67 18.20
#